data_AF-A0A6L8B8W1-F1
#
_entry.id   AF-A0A6L8B8W1-F1
#
_cell.length_a   1.000
_cell.length_b   1.000
_cell.length_c   1.000
_cell.angle_alpha   90.00
_cell.angle_beta   90.00
_cell.angle_gamma   90.00
#
_symmetry.space_group_name_H-M   'P 1'
#
loop_
_entity.id
_entity.type
_entity.pdbx_description
1 polymer ?
#
loop_
_entity_poly.entity_id
_entity_poly.type
_entity_poly.pdbx_seq_one_letter_code
_entity_poly.pdbx_strand_id
1 'polypeptide(L)'
;MTRFSATCAAFLSCGSAALAHHAAPAFFDVRATVSVEGTVTAHRLSNPHSYFRLTTDDGVDWAFESGPSWTALAKLGWNESTVPNGARVRMTGNPALNGRPIARYQTIMVHGADSGASVMIFGGGRAPWVPRARALGSDCDNGIEACVMLEPSAVQTLQAEFGDNGVWSALPQ
;
A
#
# COMPACT_ATOMS: atom_id res chain seq x y z
N MET A 1 53.92 -18.18 36.79
CA MET A 1 52.75 -18.86 36.19
C MET A 1 51.53 -18.01 36.46
N THR A 2 51.09 -17.28 35.45
CA THR A 2 50.06 -16.24 35.46
C THR A 2 48.68 -16.85 35.17
N ARG A 3 47.64 -16.40 35.88
CA ARG A 3 46.24 -16.61 35.48
C ARG A 3 45.49 -15.28 35.55
N PHE A 4 45.34 -14.64 34.40
CA PHE A 4 44.34 -13.60 34.18
C PHE A 4 43.05 -14.29 33.73
N SER A 5 42.02 -14.28 34.57
CA SER A 5 40.66 -14.63 34.14
C SER A 5 40.02 -13.40 33.52
N ALA A 6 39.97 -13.36 32.19
CA ALA A 6 39.16 -12.40 31.45
C ALA A 6 37.72 -12.92 31.38
N THR A 7 36.83 -12.37 32.20
CA THR A 7 35.38 -12.59 32.05
C THR A 7 34.90 -11.74 30.88
N CYS A 8 34.66 -12.37 29.73
CA CYS A 8 33.94 -11.77 28.60
C CYS A 8 32.49 -11.47 29.03
N ALA A 9 32.18 -10.20 29.31
CA ALA A 9 30.81 -9.72 29.35
C ALA A 9 30.32 -9.52 27.91
N ALA A 10 29.79 -10.58 27.30
CA ALA A 10 29.04 -10.47 26.06
C ALA A 10 27.67 -9.84 26.36
N PHE A 11 27.53 -8.54 26.14
CA PHE A 11 26.22 -7.89 26.09
C PHE A 11 25.46 -8.44 24.88
N LEU A 12 24.47 -9.31 25.14
CA LEU A 12 23.45 -9.67 24.15
C LEU A 12 22.62 -8.42 23.81
N SER A 13 22.95 -7.75 22.71
CA SER A 13 22.07 -6.78 22.06
C SER A 13 20.94 -7.53 21.33
N CYS A 14 19.95 -8.01 22.09
CA CYS A 14 18.79 -8.72 21.55
C CYS A 14 17.58 -7.78 21.46
N GLY A 15 17.11 -7.50 20.23
CA GLY A 15 15.67 -7.35 19.96
C GLY A 15 15.07 -5.95 19.88
N SER A 16 15.56 -5.05 19.02
CA SER A 16 14.82 -3.83 18.63
C SER A 16 13.98 -3.98 17.34
N ALA A 17 14.26 -4.98 16.51
CA ALA A 17 13.57 -5.15 15.22
C ALA A 17 12.09 -5.56 15.35
N ALA A 18 11.74 -6.34 16.38
CA ALA A 18 10.37 -6.83 16.56
C ALA A 18 9.39 -5.75 17.05
N LEU A 19 9.85 -4.78 17.84
CA LEU A 19 9.00 -3.69 18.34
C LEU A 19 8.59 -2.69 17.25
N ALA A 20 9.47 -2.43 16.27
CA ALA A 20 9.18 -1.51 15.17
C ALA A 20 8.04 -2.01 14.25
N HIS A 21 7.88 -3.34 14.09
CA HIS A 21 6.83 -3.91 13.25
C HIS A 21 5.41 -3.72 13.83
N HIS A 22 5.28 -3.60 15.15
CA HIS A 22 3.99 -3.40 15.83
C HIS A 22 3.62 -1.92 16.04
N ALA A 23 4.44 -0.97 15.58
CA ALA A 23 4.23 0.44 15.86
C ALA A 23 3.11 1.09 15.01
N ALA A 24 2.52 0.38 14.04
CA ALA A 24 1.49 0.96 13.17
C ALA A 24 0.31 1.61 13.94
N PRO A 25 -0.30 0.97 14.97
CA PRO A 25 -1.36 1.59 15.76
C PRO A 25 -0.93 2.81 16.59
N ALA A 26 0.38 3.03 16.77
CA ALA A 26 0.89 4.22 17.46
C ALA A 26 0.92 5.46 16.55
N PHE A 27 0.92 5.26 15.22
CA PHE A 27 0.99 6.34 14.24
C PHE A 27 -0.26 6.46 13.37
N PHE A 28 -1.00 5.37 13.18
CA PHE A 28 -2.13 5.27 12.27
C PHE A 28 -3.38 4.76 12.97
N ASP A 29 -4.54 5.29 12.59
CA ASP A 29 -5.83 4.75 13.01
C ASP A 29 -6.13 3.46 12.23
N VAL A 30 -5.81 2.32 12.84
CA VAL A 30 -6.02 1.00 12.24
C VAL A 30 -7.50 0.60 12.12
N ARG A 31 -8.43 1.40 12.68
CA ARG A 31 -9.88 1.20 12.60
C ARG A 31 -10.54 2.04 11.50
N ALA A 32 -9.82 3.01 10.95
CA ALA A 32 -10.29 3.86 9.87
C ALA A 32 -9.57 3.54 8.57
N THR A 33 -10.25 3.75 7.44
CA THR A 33 -9.65 3.71 6.11
C THR A 33 -9.98 5.01 5.40
N VAL A 34 -8.96 5.70 4.91
CA VAL A 34 -9.10 6.80 3.97
C VAL A 34 -9.00 6.28 2.53
N SER A 35 -9.72 6.91 1.62
CA SER A 35 -9.55 6.72 0.18
C SER A 35 -9.18 8.05 -0.46
N VAL A 36 -8.09 8.04 -1.22
CA VAL A 36 -7.52 9.25 -1.84
C VAL A 36 -7.27 8.96 -3.30
N GLU A 37 -7.70 9.86 -4.17
CA GLU A 37 -7.44 9.78 -5.61
C GLU A 37 -6.59 10.97 -6.05
N GLY A 38 -5.66 10.71 -6.95
CA GLY A 38 -4.76 11.75 -7.46
C GLY A 38 -3.71 11.18 -8.40
N THR A 39 -2.69 12.00 -8.66
CA THR A 39 -1.61 11.66 -9.59
C THR A 39 -0.35 11.30 -8.83
N VAL A 40 0.28 10.16 -9.14
CA VAL A 40 1.55 9.75 -8.52
C VAL A 40 2.64 10.76 -8.86
N THR A 41 3.30 11.30 -7.85
CA THR A 41 4.38 12.29 -8.02
C THR A 41 5.77 11.73 -7.70
N ALA A 42 5.87 10.75 -6.81
CA ALA A 42 7.13 10.11 -6.49
C ALA A 42 6.95 8.79 -5.72
N HIS A 43 7.94 7.92 -5.83
CA HIS A 43 8.14 6.78 -4.95
C HIS A 43 9.53 6.85 -4.31
N ARG A 44 9.59 6.56 -3.02
CA ARG A 44 10.83 6.34 -2.28
C ARG A 44 10.87 4.89 -1.85
N LEU A 45 11.70 4.11 -2.53
CA LEU A 45 11.87 2.69 -2.25
C LEU A 45 12.92 2.51 -1.17
N SER A 46 12.49 2.06 0.01
CA SER A 46 13.38 1.85 1.15
C SER A 46 12.94 0.66 2.00
N ASN A 47 13.89 0.13 2.77
CA ASN A 47 13.66 -0.90 3.77
C ASN A 47 13.84 -0.23 5.15
N PRO A 48 12.94 -0.39 6.14
CA PRO A 48 11.79 -1.33 6.17
C PRO A 48 10.53 -0.86 5.47
N HIS A 49 10.31 0.45 5.30
CA HIS A 49 9.11 0.99 4.68
C HIS A 49 9.48 1.90 3.51
N SER A 50 8.78 1.72 2.40
CA SER A 50 8.77 2.61 1.24
C SER A 50 7.67 3.67 1.40
N TYR A 51 7.76 4.74 0.63
CA TYR A 51 6.72 5.77 0.59
C TYR A 51 6.29 6.04 -0.84
N PHE A 52 4.99 6.18 -1.05
CA PHE A 52 4.38 6.59 -2.32
C PHE A 52 3.76 7.96 -2.14
N ARG A 53 3.98 8.86 -3.08
CA ARG A 53 3.39 10.20 -3.05
C ARG A 53 2.44 10.38 -4.21
N LEU A 54 1.31 11.01 -3.92
CA LEU A 54 0.36 11.46 -4.91
C LEU A 54 -0.13 12.86 -4.55
N THR A 55 -0.49 13.63 -5.56
CA THR A 55 -1.13 14.92 -5.38
C THR A 55 -2.57 14.80 -5.88
N THR A 56 -3.52 15.18 -5.02
CA THR A 56 -4.95 15.19 -5.34
C THR A 56 -5.28 16.34 -6.31
N ASP A 57 -6.47 16.32 -6.91
CA ASP A 57 -6.90 17.34 -7.87
C ASP A 57 -7.03 18.75 -7.23
N ASP A 58 -7.28 18.83 -5.92
CA ASP A 58 -7.28 20.06 -5.11
C ASP A 58 -5.87 20.50 -4.64
N GLY A 59 -4.82 19.77 -5.03
CA GLY A 59 -3.42 20.14 -4.78
C GLY A 59 -2.87 19.69 -3.43
N VAL A 60 -3.52 18.75 -2.74
CA VAL A 60 -3.04 18.21 -1.47
C VAL A 60 -2.06 17.05 -1.73
N ASP A 61 -0.84 17.20 -1.21
CA ASP A 61 0.18 16.16 -1.27
C ASP A 61 -0.05 15.10 -0.18
N TRP A 62 -0.29 13.87 -0.62
CA TRP A 62 -0.41 12.70 0.24
C TRP A 62 0.84 11.84 0.19
N ALA A 63 1.17 11.23 1.33
CA ALA A 63 2.20 10.20 1.43
C ALA A 63 1.64 8.89 2.00
N PHE A 64 1.80 7.80 1.26
CA PHE A 64 1.42 6.47 1.69
C PHE A 64 2.66 5.68 2.11
N GLU A 65 2.75 5.34 3.39
CA GLU A 65 3.77 4.44 3.92
C GLU A 65 3.42 3.00 3.56
N SER A 66 4.37 2.26 2.98
CA SER A 66 4.18 0.84 2.74
C SER A 66 4.24 0.06 4.05
N GLY A 67 3.20 -0.72 4.35
CA GLY A 67 3.28 -1.69 5.44
C GLY A 67 4.36 -2.75 5.19
N PRO A 68 4.36 -3.42 4.03
CA PRO A 68 5.42 -4.36 3.64
C PRO A 68 6.72 -3.67 3.23
N SER A 69 7.82 -4.41 3.25
CA SER A 69 9.10 -3.93 2.70
C SER A 69 9.04 -3.79 1.18
N TRP A 70 9.97 -3.02 0.62
CA TRP A 70 10.13 -2.91 -0.83
C TRP A 70 10.18 -4.29 -1.53
N THR A 71 11.00 -5.20 -1.01
CA THR A 71 11.13 -6.56 -1.56
C THR A 71 9.83 -7.35 -1.49
N ALA A 72 9.00 -7.13 -0.47
CA ALA A 72 7.69 -7.75 -0.39
C ALA A 72 6.70 -7.13 -1.39
N LEU A 73 6.70 -5.81 -1.55
CA LEU A 73 5.87 -5.11 -2.55
C LEU A 73 6.21 -5.51 -3.99
N ALA A 74 7.49 -5.68 -4.30
CA ALA A 74 7.91 -6.16 -5.61
C ALA A 74 7.31 -7.54 -5.94
N LYS A 75 7.24 -8.44 -4.94
CA LYS A 75 6.57 -9.74 -5.05
C LYS A 75 5.05 -9.63 -5.15
N LEU A 76 4.47 -8.47 -4.82
CA LEU A 76 3.05 -8.19 -4.95
C LEU A 76 2.69 -7.55 -6.31
N GLY A 77 3.69 -7.27 -7.15
CA GLY A 77 3.49 -6.69 -8.48
C GLY A 77 3.78 -5.20 -8.54
N TRP A 78 4.22 -4.59 -7.44
CA TRP A 78 4.62 -3.19 -7.44
C TRP A 78 5.99 -3.03 -8.12
N ASN A 79 6.06 -2.21 -9.17
CA ASN A 79 7.28 -1.67 -9.75
C ASN A 79 6.96 -0.39 -10.54
N GLU A 80 7.98 0.31 -11.04
CA GLU A 80 7.79 1.56 -11.78
C GLU A 80 6.99 1.40 -13.08
N SER A 81 6.90 0.18 -13.64
CA SER A 81 6.06 -0.09 -14.81
C SER A 81 4.59 -0.30 -14.47
N THR A 82 4.28 -0.81 -13.27
CA THR A 82 2.89 -1.01 -12.82
C THR A 82 2.32 0.22 -12.12
N VAL A 83 3.17 1.00 -11.45
CA VAL A 83 2.81 2.28 -10.79
C VAL A 83 3.76 3.38 -11.26
N PRO A 84 3.65 3.84 -12.52
CA PRO A 84 4.54 4.89 -13.02
C PRO A 84 4.24 6.25 -12.41
N ASN A 85 5.25 7.13 -12.33
CA ASN A 85 5.04 8.54 -12.04
C ASN A 85 4.12 9.15 -13.10
N GLY A 86 3.20 10.02 -12.68
CA GLY A 86 2.16 10.58 -13.55
C GLY A 86 0.92 9.70 -13.70
N ALA A 87 0.91 8.48 -13.15
CA ALA A 87 -0.30 7.65 -13.17
C ALA A 87 -1.41 8.26 -12.32
N ARG A 88 -2.64 8.24 -12.85
CA ARG A 88 -3.84 8.47 -12.05
C ARG A 88 -4.09 7.22 -11.20
N VAL A 89 -4.15 7.39 -9.89
CA VAL A 89 -4.32 6.28 -8.94
C VAL A 89 -5.35 6.62 -7.89
N ARG A 90 -5.97 5.56 -7.38
CA ARG A 90 -6.76 5.61 -6.17
C ARG A 90 -6.15 4.71 -5.12
N MET A 91 -5.80 5.30 -3.97
CA MET A 91 -5.11 4.62 -2.88
C MET A 91 -5.99 4.58 -1.63
N THR A 92 -5.86 3.49 -0.88
CA THR A 92 -6.45 3.39 0.46
C THR A 92 -5.42 3.12 1.52
N GLY A 93 -5.72 3.55 2.74
CA GLY A 93 -4.87 3.26 3.87
C GLY A 93 -5.47 3.67 5.21
N ASN A 94 -4.80 3.26 6.28
CA ASN A 94 -5.10 3.74 7.63
C ASN A 94 -4.53 5.15 7.81
N PRO A 95 -5.35 6.20 8.08
CA PRO A 95 -4.86 7.57 8.16
C PRO A 95 -3.98 7.79 9.39
N ALA A 96 -3.05 8.74 9.30
CA ALA A 96 -2.21 9.12 10.43
C ALA A 96 -3.03 9.77 11.56
N LEU A 97 -2.74 9.40 12.81
CA LEU A 97 -3.45 9.90 14.00
C LEU A 97 -3.25 11.41 14.24
N ASN A 98 -2.20 12.00 13.67
CA ASN A 98 -1.88 13.41 13.81
C ASN A 98 -2.57 14.32 12.76
N GLY A 99 -3.45 13.77 11.92
CA GLY A 99 -4.24 14.51 10.93
C GLY A 99 -3.45 14.99 9.70
N ARG A 100 -2.17 14.64 9.57
CA ARG A 100 -1.40 14.93 8.36
C ARG A 100 -1.89 14.06 7.19
N PRO A 101 -1.73 14.49 5.93
CA PRO A 101 -2.06 13.70 4.73
C PRO A 101 -1.07 12.54 4.52
N ILE A 102 -1.04 11.64 5.49
CA ILE A 102 -0.19 10.47 5.54
C ILE A 102 -1.07 9.28 5.89
N ALA A 103 -0.91 8.16 5.21
CA ALA A 103 -1.62 6.93 5.52
C ALA A 103 -0.73 5.69 5.38
N ARG A 104 -1.09 4.62 6.08
CA ARG A 104 -0.47 3.31 5.87
C ARG A 104 -1.22 2.57 4.78
N TYR A 105 -0.52 2.32 3.67
CA TYR A 105 -1.03 1.70 2.45
C TYR A 105 -1.72 0.35 2.67
N GLN A 106 -2.89 0.18 2.05
CA GLN A 106 -3.65 -1.08 1.99
C GLN A 106 -3.85 -1.56 0.54
N THR A 107 -4.37 -0.69 -0.34
CA THR A 107 -4.66 -1.00 -1.75
C THR A 107 -4.30 0.19 -2.63
N ILE A 108 -3.81 -0.10 -3.84
CA ILE A 108 -3.70 0.87 -4.93
C ILE A 108 -4.43 0.32 -6.14
N MET A 109 -5.29 1.15 -6.73
CA MET A 109 -5.82 0.96 -8.06
C MET A 109 -5.16 1.99 -8.97
N VAL A 110 -4.41 1.53 -9.95
CA VAL A 110 -3.87 2.35 -11.03
C VAL A 110 -4.91 2.33 -12.13
N HIS A 111 -5.45 3.50 -12.45
CA HIS A 111 -6.43 3.61 -13.51
C HIS A 111 -5.77 3.34 -14.85
N GLY A 112 -6.42 2.53 -15.69
CA GLY A 112 -6.04 2.47 -17.11
C GLY A 112 -6.25 3.84 -17.74
N ALA A 113 -5.31 4.27 -18.60
CA ALA A 113 -5.53 5.45 -19.43
C ALA A 113 -6.74 5.21 -20.36
N ASP A 114 -7.51 6.26 -20.67
CA ASP A 114 -8.70 6.36 -21.55
C ASP A 114 -9.63 5.14 -21.65
N SER A 115 -9.18 4.01 -22.20
CA SER A 115 -9.97 2.79 -22.44
C SER A 115 -9.34 1.49 -21.89
N GLY A 116 -8.23 1.57 -21.16
CA GLY A 116 -7.45 0.41 -20.72
C GLY A 116 -7.93 -0.26 -19.41
N ALA A 117 -7.41 -1.46 -19.16
CA ALA A 117 -7.61 -2.19 -17.91
C ALA A 117 -6.94 -1.45 -16.73
N SER A 118 -7.64 -1.38 -15.60
CA SER A 118 -7.09 -0.87 -14.34
C SER A 118 -6.29 -1.96 -13.64
N VAL A 119 -5.19 -1.58 -12.98
CA VAL A 119 -4.33 -2.51 -12.26
C VAL A 119 -4.52 -2.32 -10.76
N MET A 120 -4.92 -3.37 -10.05
CA MET A 120 -5.00 -3.36 -8.59
C MET A 120 -3.87 -4.16 -7.97
N ILE A 121 -3.17 -3.55 -7.02
CA ILE A 121 -2.12 -4.19 -6.22
C ILE A 121 -2.55 -4.18 -4.76
N PHE A 122 -2.40 -5.31 -4.08
CA PHE A 122 -2.78 -5.47 -2.68
C PHE A 122 -1.56 -5.38 -1.77
N GLY A 123 -1.55 -4.44 -0.82
CA GLY A 123 -0.49 -4.27 0.18
C GLY A 123 -0.71 -5.03 1.48
N GLY A 124 -1.97 -5.22 1.87
CA GLY A 124 -2.35 -5.95 3.07
C GLY A 124 -3.80 -5.68 3.48
N GLY A 125 -4.50 -6.72 3.93
CA GLY A 125 -5.91 -6.69 4.33
C GLY A 125 -6.77 -7.71 3.55
N ARG A 126 -7.86 -8.16 4.18
CA ARG A 126 -8.87 -9.02 3.55
C ARG A 126 -10.13 -8.21 3.30
N ALA A 127 -10.05 -7.23 2.40
CA ALA A 127 -11.25 -6.47 2.06
C ALA A 127 -12.29 -7.41 1.41
N PRO A 128 -13.59 -7.28 1.74
CA PRO A 128 -14.61 -8.23 1.33
C PRO A 128 -14.79 -8.32 -0.19
N TRP A 129 -14.40 -7.28 -0.91
CA TRP A 129 -14.47 -7.20 -2.38
C TRP A 129 -13.29 -7.88 -3.10
N VAL A 130 -12.22 -8.27 -2.40
CA VAL A 130 -11.03 -8.87 -3.04
C VAL A 130 -11.36 -10.18 -3.80
N PRO A 131 -12.12 -11.14 -3.25
CA PRO A 131 -12.49 -12.34 -4.00
C PRO A 131 -13.31 -12.02 -5.25
N ARG A 132 -14.18 -11.01 -5.16
CA ARG A 132 -15.02 -10.58 -6.29
C ARG A 132 -14.20 -9.90 -7.38
N ALA A 133 -13.23 -9.07 -7.01
CA ALA A 133 -12.27 -8.49 -7.93
C ALA A 133 -11.48 -9.57 -8.68
N ARG A 134 -10.99 -10.59 -7.97
CA ARG A 134 -10.28 -11.73 -8.58
C ARG A 134 -11.16 -12.56 -9.52
N ALA A 135 -12.45 -12.67 -9.21
CA ALA A 135 -13.39 -13.39 -10.06
C ALA A 135 -13.76 -12.62 -11.34
N LEU A 136 -13.67 -11.29 -11.32
CA LEU A 136 -14.00 -10.43 -12.47
C LEU A 136 -12.78 -10.02 -13.30
N GLY A 137 -11.58 -10.06 -12.72
CA GLY A 137 -10.34 -9.71 -13.37
C GLY A 137 -9.49 -10.91 -13.79
N SER A 138 -8.32 -10.61 -14.34
CA SER A 138 -7.24 -11.56 -14.60
C SER A 138 -6.05 -11.23 -13.72
N ASP A 139 -5.19 -12.22 -13.45
CA ASP A 139 -3.91 -11.94 -12.80
C ASP A 139 -3.04 -11.05 -13.70
N CYS A 140 -2.25 -10.18 -13.09
CA CYS A 140 -1.31 -9.36 -13.84
C CYS A 140 -0.23 -10.24 -14.51
N ASP A 141 0.20 -9.87 -15.72
CA ASP A 141 1.27 -10.55 -16.44
C ASP A 141 2.53 -10.66 -15.55
N ASN A 142 3.26 -11.77 -15.71
CA ASN A 142 4.43 -12.23 -14.92
C ASN A 142 4.15 -13.13 -13.71
N GLY A 143 2.96 -13.70 -13.57
CA GLY A 143 2.68 -14.75 -12.57
C GLY A 143 2.68 -14.26 -11.12
N ILE A 144 2.43 -12.97 -10.92
CA ILE A 144 2.34 -12.37 -9.58
C ILE A 144 0.88 -12.40 -9.13
N GLU A 145 0.52 -13.41 -8.34
CA GLU A 145 -0.84 -13.68 -7.86
C GLU A 145 -1.47 -12.55 -7.02
N ALA A 146 -0.72 -11.53 -6.62
CA ALA A 146 -1.21 -10.46 -5.75
C ALA A 146 -1.61 -9.17 -6.48
N CYS A 147 -1.72 -9.23 -7.80
CA CYS A 147 -2.14 -8.13 -8.66
C CYS A 147 -3.27 -8.61 -9.58
N VAL A 148 -4.29 -7.78 -9.78
CA VAL A 148 -5.44 -8.08 -10.64
C VAL A 148 -5.62 -6.96 -11.66
N MET A 149 -5.73 -7.33 -12.95
CA MET A 149 -6.17 -6.45 -14.02
C MET A 149 -7.69 -6.50 -14.13
N LEU A 150 -8.32 -5.32 -14.17
CA LEU A 150 -9.76 -5.17 -14.28
C LEU A 150 -10.13 -4.38 -15.54
N GLU A 151 -10.91 -5.00 -16.41
CA GLU A 151 -11.56 -4.28 -17.50
C GLU A 151 -12.55 -3.23 -16.97
N PRO A 152 -12.88 -2.17 -17.75
CA PRO A 152 -13.78 -1.12 -17.31
C PRO A 152 -15.15 -1.62 -16.80
N SER A 153 -15.70 -2.69 -17.37
CA SER A 153 -16.95 -3.29 -16.91
C SER A 153 -16.85 -3.95 -15.53
N ALA A 154 -15.70 -4.54 -15.22
CA ALA A 154 -15.41 -5.11 -13.90
C ALA A 154 -15.29 -4.00 -12.85
N VAL A 155 -14.61 -2.89 -13.19
CA VAL A 155 -14.51 -1.69 -12.33
C VAL A 155 -15.91 -1.14 -12.02
N GLN A 156 -16.77 -0.98 -13.04
CA GLN A 156 -18.16 -0.53 -12.84
C GLN A 156 -18.97 -1.46 -11.93
N THR A 157 -18.81 -2.78 -12.12
CA THR A 157 -19.48 -3.78 -11.29
C THR A 157 -19.04 -3.68 -9.83
N LEU A 158 -17.73 -3.60 -9.57
CA LEU A 158 -17.19 -3.49 -8.22
C LEU A 158 -17.58 -2.17 -7.56
N GLN A 159 -17.58 -1.07 -8.31
CA GLN A 159 -18.04 0.23 -7.83
C GLN A 159 -19.53 0.20 -7.42
N ALA A 160 -20.38 -0.52 -8.17
CA ALA A 160 -21.79 -0.68 -7.85
C ALA A 160 -22.03 -1.59 -6.64
N GLU A 161 -21.26 -2.68 -6.51
CA GLU A 161 -21.40 -3.66 -5.42
C GLU A 161 -20.77 -3.18 -4.10
N PHE A 162 -19.70 -2.37 -4.15
CA PHE A 162 -18.87 -2.03 -2.99
C PHE A 162 -18.62 -0.53 -2.81
N GLY A 163 -19.47 0.32 -3.38
CA GLY A 163 -19.31 1.78 -3.44
C GLY A 163 -19.10 2.53 -2.12
N ASP A 164 -19.21 1.84 -0.98
CA ASP A 164 -19.00 2.35 0.38
C ASP A 164 -17.82 1.67 1.10
N ASN A 165 -16.95 0.95 0.38
CA ASN A 165 -15.89 0.15 0.98
C ASN A 165 -14.51 0.31 0.30
N GLY A 166 -13.53 0.78 1.08
CA GLY A 166 -12.14 0.82 0.66
C GLY A 166 -11.93 1.65 -0.61
N VAL A 167 -11.31 1.05 -1.64
CA VAL A 167 -10.92 1.74 -2.88
C VAL A 167 -12.13 2.12 -3.73
N TRP A 168 -13.28 1.52 -3.44
CA TRP A 168 -14.55 1.76 -4.13
C TRP A 168 -15.40 2.81 -3.43
N SER A 169 -15.02 3.31 -2.25
CA SER A 169 -15.82 4.27 -1.49
C SER A 169 -16.16 5.53 -2.33
N ALA A 170 -17.10 6.37 -1.94
CA ALA A 170 -17.10 7.74 -2.46
C ALA A 170 -15.80 8.47 -2.03
N LEU A 171 -15.25 9.32 -2.89
CA LEU A 171 -14.18 10.24 -2.46
C LEU A 171 -14.81 11.34 -1.58
N PRO A 172 -14.12 11.80 -0.53
CA PRO A 172 -14.56 12.99 0.19
C PRO A 172 -14.74 14.16 -0.79
N GLN A 173 -15.83 14.91 -0.65
CA GLN A 173 -16.06 16.16 -1.39
C GLN A 173 -15.16 17.29 -0.89
#